data_AF-A0A932QBI1-F1
#
_entry.id   AF-A0A932QBI1-F1
#
_cell.length_a   1.000
_cell.length_b   1.000
_cell.length_c   1.000
_cell.angle_alpha   90.00
_cell.angle_beta   90.00
_cell.angle_gamma   90.00
#
_symmetry.space_group_name_H-M   'P 1'
#
loop_
_entity.id
_entity.type
_entity.pdbx_description
1 polymer ?
#
loop_
_entity_poly.entity_id
_entity_poly.type
_entity_poly.pdbx_seq_one_letter_code
_entity_poly.pdbx_strand_id
1 'polypeptide(L)'
;MSIYRNIPQKRPFGWPDILVLTGVATMIYGLVGLAHQWAGSAQLYEPINLSPSHLPRYSFYSLMRAVAAYFLSLGFTLVYGYVAAKFKRAERIMIPMLDILQSIPVLGFLPGLVLGLVSVFPKSNTGLELACIIMIFTGQAWNMTFGFYTSLRSVPA
;
A
#
# COMPACT_ATOMS: atom_id res chain seq x y z
N MET A 1 -15.75 -47.99 19.76
CA MET A 1 -15.27 -46.83 20.54
C MET A 1 -13.74 -46.79 20.47
N SER A 2 -13.15 -46.10 19.49
CA SER A 2 -11.76 -45.61 19.57
C SER A 2 -11.52 -44.60 18.44
N ILE A 3 -12.01 -43.39 18.64
CA ILE A 3 -11.71 -42.22 17.82
C ILE A 3 -10.29 -41.80 18.18
N TYR A 4 -9.29 -42.33 17.47
CA TYR A 4 -7.90 -41.90 17.66
C TYR A 4 -7.74 -40.47 17.15
N ARG A 5 -7.65 -39.59 18.14
CA ARG A 5 -7.35 -38.17 18.09
C ARG A 5 -5.98 -37.96 17.41
N ASN A 6 -5.97 -37.56 16.15
CA ASN A 6 -4.78 -37.01 15.50
C ASN A 6 -4.44 -35.67 16.16
N ILE A 7 -3.56 -35.70 17.16
CA ILE A 7 -2.95 -34.51 17.72
C ILE A 7 -1.95 -34.00 16.67
N PRO A 8 -2.06 -32.76 16.17
CA PRO A 8 -1.10 -32.22 15.22
C PRO A 8 0.29 -32.21 15.87
N GLN A 9 1.23 -32.95 15.30
CA GLN A 9 2.64 -32.93 15.71
C GLN A 9 3.16 -31.49 15.60
N LYS A 10 3.68 -30.95 16.69
CA LYS A 10 4.36 -29.64 16.70
C LYS A 10 5.60 -29.75 15.81
N ARG A 11 5.57 -29.09 14.64
CA ARG A 11 6.74 -29.01 13.76
C ARG A 11 7.87 -28.25 14.50
N PRO A 12 9.12 -28.73 14.47
CA PRO A 12 10.24 -28.00 15.04
C PRO A 12 10.51 -26.73 14.22
N PHE A 13 11.08 -25.73 14.88
CA PHE A 13 11.50 -24.48 14.26
C PHE A 13 12.50 -24.76 13.13
N GLY A 14 12.17 -24.35 11.90
CA GLY A 14 12.95 -24.65 10.70
C GLY A 14 13.47 -23.40 9.99
N TRP A 15 14.27 -23.61 8.94
CA TRP A 15 14.74 -22.54 8.05
C TRP A 15 13.61 -21.65 7.48
N PRO A 16 12.41 -22.17 7.14
CA PRO A 16 11.28 -21.33 6.73
C PRO A 16 10.86 -20.32 7.80
N ASP A 17 10.93 -20.68 9.09
CA ASP A 17 10.57 -19.78 10.18
C ASP A 17 11.58 -18.64 10.30
N ILE A 18 12.87 -18.91 10.10
CA ILE A 18 13.92 -17.89 10.05
C ILE A 18 13.68 -16.94 8.87
N LEU A 19 13.36 -17.46 7.68
CA LEU A 19 13.04 -16.63 6.51
C LEU A 19 11.82 -15.74 6.74
N VAL A 20 10.76 -16.28 7.36
CA VAL A 20 9.56 -15.50 7.69
C VAL A 20 9.88 -14.43 8.72
N LEU A 21 10.57 -14.79 9.82
CA LEU A 21 10.91 -13.85 10.87
C LEU A 21 11.82 -12.73 10.39
N THR A 22 12.82 -13.05 9.57
CA THR A 22 13.71 -12.05 8.96
C THR A 22 12.96 -11.14 7.99
N GLY A 23 12.05 -11.69 7.18
CA GLY A 23 11.18 -10.91 6.31
C GLY A 23 10.28 -9.94 7.09
N VAL A 24 9.64 -10.41 8.15
CA VAL A 24 8.79 -9.57 9.02
C VAL A 24 9.63 -8.51 9.74
N ALA A 25 10.78 -8.87 10.29
CA ALA A 25 11.67 -7.92 10.94
C ALA A 25 12.14 -6.81 9.98
N THR A 26 12.49 -7.18 8.74
CA THR A 26 12.90 -6.24 7.69
C THR A 26 11.75 -5.30 7.32
N MET A 27 10.53 -5.83 7.21
CA MET A 27 9.33 -5.03 6.95
C MET A 27 9.08 -4.01 8.08
N ILE A 28 9.13 -4.46 9.33
CA ILE A 28 8.93 -3.57 10.50
C ILE A 28 10.00 -2.49 10.54
N TYR A 29 11.27 -2.86 10.35
CA TYR A 29 12.38 -1.91 10.28
C TYR A 29 12.16 -0.86 9.20
N GLY A 30 11.73 -1.26 8.00
CA GLY A 30 11.44 -0.36 6.91
C GLY A 30 10.29 0.61 7.20
N LEU A 31 9.19 0.12 7.78
CA LEU A 31 8.04 0.94 8.18
C LEU A 31 8.39 1.94 9.28
N VAL A 32 9.17 1.52 10.29
CA VAL A 32 9.67 2.41 11.35
C VAL A 32 10.64 3.46 10.77
N GLY A 33 11.52 3.04 9.85
CA GLY A 33 12.42 3.94 9.15
C GLY A 33 11.69 5.01 8.34
N LEU A 34 10.59 4.65 7.68
CA LEU A 34 9.70 5.62 7.02
C LEU A 34 9.05 6.55 8.03
N ALA A 35 8.48 6.03 9.13
CA ALA A 35 7.86 6.87 10.15
C ALA A 35 8.84 7.90 10.75
N HIS A 36 10.11 7.53 10.93
CA HIS A 36 11.15 8.50 11.32
C HIS A 36 11.44 9.55 10.25
N GLN A 37 11.43 9.20 8.96
CA GLN A 37 11.61 10.17 7.87
C GLN A 37 10.48 11.20 7.84
N TRP A 38 9.25 10.81 8.18
CA TRP A 38 8.09 11.70 8.22
C TRP A 38 8.25 12.81 9.26
N ALA A 39 8.84 12.47 10.41
CA ALA A 39 9.15 13.40 11.51
C ALA A 39 10.42 14.21 11.27
N GLY A 40 11.20 13.89 10.22
CA GLY A 40 12.37 14.67 9.82
C GLY A 40 12.01 16.08 9.38
N SER A 41 12.97 17.00 9.49
CA SER A 41 12.83 18.38 9.02
C SER A 41 12.49 18.41 7.53
N ALA A 42 11.59 19.31 7.12
CA ALA A 42 11.26 19.51 5.71
C ALA A 42 12.52 19.78 4.87
N GLN A 43 12.87 18.84 4.01
CA GLN A 43 13.98 18.97 3.06
C GLN A 43 13.41 18.91 1.65
N LEU A 44 13.17 20.08 1.06
CA LEU A 44 12.71 20.19 -0.34
C LEU A 44 13.86 19.97 -1.35
N TYR A 45 15.10 19.95 -0.87
CA TYR A 45 16.29 19.72 -1.67
C TYR A 45 17.32 18.95 -0.84
N GLU A 46 17.33 17.63 -0.96
CA GLU A 46 18.40 16.79 -0.42
C GLU A 46 19.38 16.46 -1.56
N PRO A 47 20.68 16.77 -1.43
CA PRO A 47 21.66 16.47 -2.48
C PRO A 47 21.74 14.96 -2.71
N ILE A 48 21.27 14.51 -3.87
CA ILE A 48 21.20 13.09 -4.23
C ILE A 48 22.62 12.56 -4.49
N ASN A 49 23.07 11.63 -3.67
CA ASN A 49 24.30 10.88 -3.96
C ASN A 49 24.04 9.86 -5.08
N LEU A 50 24.74 10.01 -6.20
CA LEU A 50 24.63 9.16 -7.40
C LEU A 50 25.49 7.91 -7.36
N SER A 51 26.23 7.66 -6.26
CA SER A 51 27.04 6.45 -6.11
C SER A 51 26.14 5.20 -6.15
N PRO A 52 26.49 4.16 -6.93
CA PRO A 52 25.71 2.92 -7.04
C PRO A 52 25.43 2.24 -5.69
N SER A 53 26.29 2.46 -4.70
CA SER A 53 26.14 1.94 -3.33
C SER A 53 24.91 2.48 -2.58
N HIS A 54 24.38 3.65 -2.97
CA HIS A 54 23.19 4.24 -2.34
C HIS A 54 21.87 3.73 -2.95
N LEU A 55 21.91 3.18 -4.17
CA LEU A 55 20.72 2.71 -4.88
C LEU A 55 19.93 1.65 -4.09
N PRO A 56 20.56 0.63 -3.46
CA PRO A 56 19.82 -0.35 -2.66
C PRO A 56 19.02 0.28 -1.53
N ARG A 57 19.59 1.29 -0.86
CA ARG A 57 18.91 2.01 0.23
C ARG A 57 17.72 2.82 -0.29
N TYR A 58 17.88 3.56 -1.39
CA TYR A 58 16.78 4.33 -1.98
C TYR A 58 15.65 3.44 -2.48
N SER A 59 16.00 2.36 -3.18
CA SER A 59 15.05 1.34 -3.65
C SER A 59 14.32 0.69 -2.48
N PHE A 60 15.01 0.40 -1.37
CA PHE A 60 14.40 -0.15 -0.17
C PHE A 60 13.33 0.79 0.40
N TYR A 61 13.63 2.07 0.62
CA TYR A 61 12.62 3.01 1.13
C TYR A 61 11.47 3.25 0.14
N SER A 62 11.76 3.28 -1.16
CA SER A 62 10.73 3.36 -2.20
C SER A 62 9.79 2.14 -2.15
N LEU A 63 10.36 0.94 -2.02
CA LEU A 63 9.60 -0.29 -1.85
C LEU A 63 8.74 -0.26 -0.59
N MET A 64 9.28 0.22 0.54
CA MET A 64 8.51 0.32 1.78
C MET A 64 7.30 1.26 1.64
N ARG A 65 7.44 2.38 0.91
CA ARG A 65 6.29 3.26 0.61
C ARG A 65 5.26 2.54 -0.24
N ALA A 66 5.70 1.80 -1.25
CA ALA A 66 4.81 1.03 -2.11
C ALA A 66 4.08 -0.08 -1.36
N VAL A 67 4.74 -0.73 -0.39
CA VAL A 67 4.10 -1.73 0.47
C VAL A 67 3.10 -1.08 1.43
N ALA A 68 3.43 0.05 2.04
CA ALA A 68 2.50 0.78 2.90
C ALA A 68 1.25 1.21 2.11
N ALA A 69 1.45 1.77 0.91
CA ALA A 69 0.36 2.10 -0.01
C ALA A 69 -0.44 0.86 -0.43
N TYR A 70 0.23 -0.27 -0.69
CA TYR A 70 -0.43 -1.52 -1.06
C TYR A 70 -1.39 -2.02 0.03
N PHE A 71 -1.03 -1.97 1.32
CA PHE A 71 -1.95 -2.36 2.39
C PHE A 71 -3.16 -1.42 2.47
N LEU A 72 -2.96 -0.12 2.25
CA LEU A 72 -4.06 0.84 2.15
C LEU A 72 -4.96 0.55 0.93
N SER A 73 -4.37 0.29 -0.23
CA SER A 73 -5.08 -0.09 -1.46
C SER A 73 -5.82 -1.41 -1.29
N LEU A 74 -5.24 -2.41 -0.64
CA LEU A 74 -5.88 -3.68 -0.33
C LEU A 74 -7.08 -3.48 0.59
N GLY A 75 -6.92 -2.72 1.69
CA GLY A 75 -8.03 -2.40 2.59
C GLY A 75 -9.17 -1.68 1.86
N PHE A 76 -8.83 -0.66 1.05
CA PHE A 76 -9.79 0.04 0.21
C PHE A 76 -10.49 -0.92 -0.76
N THR A 77 -9.74 -1.75 -1.50
CA THR A 77 -10.28 -2.72 -2.45
C THR A 77 -11.25 -3.68 -1.79
N LEU A 78 -10.88 -4.27 -0.65
CA LEU A 78 -11.71 -5.24 0.04
C LEU A 78 -13.02 -4.60 0.49
N VAL A 79 -12.99 -3.39 1.06
CA VAL A 79 -14.20 -2.70 1.52
C VAL A 79 -15.02 -2.19 0.33
N TYR A 80 -14.41 -1.40 -0.55
CA TYR A 80 -15.08 -0.74 -1.67
C TYR A 80 -15.64 -1.75 -2.67
N GLY A 81 -14.82 -2.74 -3.08
CA GLY A 81 -15.22 -3.78 -4.02
C GLY A 81 -16.29 -4.71 -3.46
N TYR A 82 -16.22 -5.06 -2.16
CA TYR A 82 -17.25 -5.87 -1.51
C TYR A 82 -18.61 -5.14 -1.46
N VAL A 83 -18.61 -3.87 -1.04
CA VAL A 83 -19.83 -3.06 -0.97
C VAL A 83 -20.44 -2.89 -2.37
N ALA A 84 -19.61 -2.59 -3.37
CA ALA A 84 -20.04 -2.49 -4.76
C ALA A 84 -20.61 -3.82 -5.29
N ALA A 85 -20.01 -4.97 -4.95
CA ALA A 85 -20.50 -6.28 -5.40
C ALA A 85 -21.81 -6.70 -4.74
N LYS A 86 -22.01 -6.34 -3.47
CA LYS A 86 -23.15 -6.77 -2.65
C LYS A 86 -24.43 -5.96 -2.89
N PHE A 87 -24.32 -4.65 -3.10
CA PHE A 87 -25.48 -3.76 -3.17
C PHE A 87 -25.65 -3.14 -4.56
N LYS A 88 -26.76 -3.46 -5.25
CA LYS A 88 -27.05 -2.94 -6.61
C LYS A 88 -27.04 -1.41 -6.72
N ARG A 89 -27.48 -0.70 -5.68
CA ARG A 89 -27.44 0.78 -5.66
C ARG A 89 -26.01 1.32 -5.53
N ALA A 90 -25.20 0.66 -4.71
CA ALA A 90 -23.81 1.03 -4.53
C ALA A 90 -23.01 0.77 -5.81
N GLU A 91 -23.20 -0.40 -6.43
CA GLU A 91 -22.62 -0.77 -7.74
C GLU A 91 -22.79 0.34 -8.78
N ARG A 92 -24.04 0.80 -8.98
CA ARG A 92 -24.42 1.80 -9.98
C ARG A 92 -23.71 3.15 -9.80
N ILE A 93 -23.24 3.47 -8.60
CA ILE A 93 -22.56 4.74 -8.30
C ILE A 93 -21.05 4.53 -8.19
N MET A 94 -20.64 3.54 -7.41
CA MET A 94 -19.25 3.28 -7.04
C MET A 94 -18.41 2.82 -8.22
N ILE A 95 -18.93 1.97 -9.11
CA ILE A 95 -18.18 1.45 -10.25
C ILE A 95 -17.92 2.57 -11.29
N PRO A 96 -18.92 3.35 -11.73
CA PRO A 96 -18.67 4.48 -12.62
C PRO A 96 -17.80 5.57 -11.98
N MET A 97 -17.95 5.83 -10.68
CA MET A 97 -17.07 6.79 -9.98
C MET A 97 -15.61 6.33 -10.01
N LEU A 98 -15.36 5.04 -9.76
CA LEU A 98 -14.02 4.45 -9.85
C LEU A 98 -13.47 4.56 -11.28
N ASP A 99 -14.32 4.37 -12.29
CA ASP A 99 -13.96 4.45 -13.71
C ASP A 99 -13.56 5.88 -14.14
N ILE A 100 -14.32 6.88 -13.67
CA ILE A 100 -13.98 8.29 -13.89
C ILE A 100 -12.68 8.65 -13.18
N LEU A 101 -12.52 8.25 -11.91
CA LEU A 101 -11.32 8.56 -11.14
C LEU A 101 -10.06 7.91 -11.72
N GLN A 102 -10.16 6.68 -12.24
CA GLN A 102 -9.01 6.02 -12.87
C GLN A 102 -8.60 6.62 -14.22
N SER A 103 -9.51 7.31 -14.89
CA SER A 103 -9.22 7.97 -16.18
C SER A 103 -8.30 9.18 -16.02
N ILE A 104 -8.22 9.76 -14.82
CA ILE A 104 -7.37 10.91 -14.54
C ILE A 104 -5.94 10.41 -14.33
N PRO A 105 -4.96 10.81 -15.18
CA PRO A 105 -3.59 10.39 -14.99
C PRO A 105 -3.05 10.98 -13.69
N VAL A 106 -2.33 10.13 -12.94
CA VAL A 106 -1.63 10.50 -11.70
C VAL A 106 -0.80 11.78 -11.88
N LEU A 107 -0.09 11.89 -13.01
CA LEU A 107 0.69 13.09 -13.35
C LEU A 107 -0.14 14.38 -13.48
N GLY A 108 -1.44 14.29 -13.80
CA GLY A 108 -2.33 15.43 -14.00
C GLY A 108 -2.67 16.19 -12.72
N PHE A 109 -2.69 15.52 -11.56
CA PHE A 109 -2.95 16.16 -10.27
C PHE A 109 -1.73 16.17 -9.33
N LEU A 110 -0.59 15.58 -9.74
CA LEU A 110 0.64 15.52 -8.95
C LEU A 110 1.11 16.88 -8.41
N PRO A 111 1.28 17.94 -9.23
CA PRO A 111 1.88 19.18 -8.73
C PRO A 111 0.99 19.85 -7.69
N GLY A 112 -0.33 19.88 -7.93
CA GLY A 112 -1.30 20.46 -7.01
C GLY A 112 -1.35 19.69 -5.68
N LEU A 113 -1.34 18.35 -5.74
CA LEU A 113 -1.32 17.52 -4.54
C LEU A 113 -0.05 17.73 -3.71
N VAL A 114 1.12 17.71 -4.34
CA VAL A 114 2.41 17.90 -3.66
C VAL A 114 2.47 19.28 -3.02
N LEU A 115 2.17 20.35 -3.77
CA LEU A 115 2.19 21.71 -3.24
C LEU A 115 1.18 21.89 -2.11
N GLY A 116 -0.03 21.34 -2.26
CA GLY A 116 -1.06 21.37 -1.23
C GLY A 116 -0.58 20.69 0.06
N LEU A 117 -0.10 19.45 -0.01
CA LEU A 117 0.33 18.71 1.19
C LEU A 117 1.59 19.27 1.83
N VAL A 118 2.56 19.73 1.04
CA VAL A 118 3.76 20.40 1.57
C VAL A 118 3.37 21.72 2.25
N SER A 119 2.40 22.47 1.72
CA SER A 119 1.92 23.71 2.34
C SER A 119 1.23 23.48 3.69
N VAL A 120 0.56 22.32 3.86
CA VAL A 120 -0.07 21.92 5.13
C VAL A 120 0.97 21.46 6.16
N PHE A 121 2.07 20.85 5.72
CA PHE A 121 3.13 20.33 6.58
C PHE A 121 4.50 21.01 6.30
N PRO A 122 4.63 22.33 6.45
CA PRO A 122 5.81 23.06 5.96
C PRO A 122 7.10 22.80 6.75
N LYS A 123 6.99 22.25 7.97
CA LYS A 123 8.14 22.02 8.87
C LYS A 123 8.68 20.58 8.83
N SER A 124 7.98 19.66 8.17
CA SER A 124 8.31 18.23 8.18
C SER A 124 8.18 17.60 6.79
N ASN A 125 8.83 16.46 6.56
CA ASN A 125 8.69 15.71 5.31
C ASN A 125 7.33 15.00 5.14
N THR A 126 6.46 15.04 6.16
CA THR A 126 5.15 14.39 6.15
C THR A 126 4.32 14.74 4.91
N GLY A 127 4.32 16.00 4.46
CA GLY A 127 3.56 16.41 3.27
C GLY A 127 4.03 15.73 1.98
N LEU A 128 5.35 15.62 1.80
CA LEU A 128 5.96 14.97 0.63
C LEU A 128 5.71 13.45 0.67
N GLU A 129 5.90 12.84 1.82
CA GLU A 129 5.69 11.41 2.02
C GLU A 129 4.23 10.99 1.82
N LEU A 130 3.29 11.77 2.35
CA LEU A 130 1.86 11.55 2.15
C LEU A 130 1.48 11.71 0.68
N ALA A 131 2.05 12.70 -0.01
CA ALA A 131 1.88 12.83 -1.45
C ALA A 131 2.34 11.53 -2.14
N CYS A 132 3.56 11.05 -1.88
CA CYS A 132 4.05 9.80 -2.46
C CYS A 132 3.11 8.60 -2.20
N ILE A 133 2.62 8.41 -0.97
CA ILE A 133 1.71 7.31 -0.64
C ILE A 133 0.38 7.45 -1.39
N ILE A 134 -0.23 8.64 -1.42
CA ILE A 134 -1.49 8.88 -2.15
C ILE A 134 -1.30 8.61 -3.64
N MET A 135 -0.17 9.02 -4.21
CA MET A 135 0.13 8.80 -5.63
C MET A 135 0.27 7.32 -5.96
N ILE A 136 0.97 6.56 -5.13
CA ILE A 136 1.09 5.10 -5.32
C ILE A 136 -0.26 4.41 -5.11
N PHE A 137 -0.97 4.77 -4.03
CA PHE A 137 -2.29 4.24 -3.72
C PHE A 137 -3.24 4.40 -4.90
N THR A 138 -3.30 5.60 -5.48
CA THR A 138 -4.15 5.92 -6.63
C THR A 138 -3.81 5.01 -7.81
N GLY A 139 -2.52 4.83 -8.12
CA GLY A 139 -2.10 3.97 -9.23
C GLY A 139 -2.42 2.47 -9.02
N GLN A 140 -2.46 1.99 -7.78
CA GLN A 140 -2.69 0.58 -7.45
C GLN A 140 -4.17 0.24 -7.24
N ALA A 141 -4.92 1.13 -6.57
CA ALA A 141 -6.24 0.83 -6.02
C ALA A 141 -7.29 0.55 -7.10
N TRP A 142 -7.23 1.21 -8.25
CA TRP A 142 -8.24 1.08 -9.31
C TRP A 142 -8.33 -0.35 -9.85
N ASN A 143 -7.24 -0.83 -10.44
CA ASN A 143 -7.17 -2.16 -11.04
C ASN A 143 -7.41 -3.26 -10.01
N MET A 144 -6.87 -3.10 -8.81
CA MET A 144 -7.05 -4.05 -7.72
C MET A 144 -8.53 -4.18 -7.32
N THR A 145 -9.24 -3.04 -7.25
CA THR A 145 -10.66 -3.00 -6.89
C THR A 145 -11.53 -3.59 -7.98
N PHE A 146 -11.30 -3.26 -9.25
CA PHE A 146 -12.04 -3.88 -10.36
C PHE A 146 -11.82 -5.39 -10.45
N GLY A 147 -10.57 -5.85 -10.26
CA GLY A 147 -10.23 -7.27 -10.24
C GLY A 147 -10.94 -8.02 -9.11
N PHE A 148 -10.92 -7.46 -7.89
CA PHE A 148 -11.62 -8.06 -6.75
C PHE A 148 -13.14 -8.05 -6.92
N TYR A 149 -13.71 -6.91 -7.32
CA TYR A 149 -15.15 -6.76 -7.61
C TYR A 149 -15.63 -7.81 -8.62
N THR A 150 -14.92 -7.96 -9.73
CA THR A 150 -15.26 -8.92 -10.79
C THR A 150 -15.17 -10.35 -10.27
N SER A 151 -14.14 -10.66 -9.48
CA SER A 151 -13.95 -11.98 -8.85
C SER A 151 -15.11 -12.34 -7.91
N LEU A 152 -15.63 -11.37 -7.15
CA LEU A 152 -16.81 -11.61 -6.31
C LEU A 152 -18.06 -11.86 -7.14
N ARG A 153 -18.23 -11.17 -8.27
CA ARG A 153 -19.40 -11.31 -9.16
C ARG A 153 -19.39 -12.60 -9.97
N SER A 154 -18.23 -13.24 -10.16
CA SER A 154 -18.13 -14.52 -10.87
C SER A 154 -18.50 -15.73 -10.01
N VAL A 155 -18.64 -15.58 -8.68
CA VAL A 155 -19.06 -16.69 -7.81
C VAL A 155 -20.56 -16.94 -7.99
N PRO A 156 -20.98 -18.16 -8.40
CA PRO A 156 -22.39 -18.51 -8.51
C PRO A 156 -23.10 -18.41 -7.15
N ALA A 157 -24.36 -17.95 -7.17
CA ALA A 157 -25.22 -17.87 -5.97
C ALA A 157 -25.74 -19.24 -5.53
#